data_AF-A0AA47EEP6-F1
#
_entry.id   AF-A0AA47EEP6-F1
#
_cell.length_a   1.000
_cell.length_b   1.000
_cell.length_c   1.000
_cell.angle_alpha   90.00
_cell.angle_beta   90.00
_cell.angle_gamma   90.00
#
_symmetry.space_group_name_H-M   'P 1'
#
loop_
_entity.id
_entity.type
_entity.pdbx_description
1 polymer ?
#
loop_
_entity_poly.entity_id
_entity_poly.type
_entity_poly.pdbx_seq_one_letter_code
_entity_poly.pdbx_strand_id
1 'polypeptide(L)'
;MTTKSDSTCLTWHEILIKKGINPEISKSLIGFTSWNQKEIPNKLGKHITDILQENIGKVIAKDVIGTRYNDIGLLFLNNDMSQDMATEVFDTIMEYEQEEVYDI
;
A
#
# COMPACT_ATOMS: atom_id res chain seq x y z
N MET A 1 7.92 -33.53 -9.25
CA MET A 1 7.82 -32.22 -9.93
C MET A 1 6.47 -31.63 -9.55
N THR A 2 6.44 -30.88 -8.46
CA THR A 2 5.26 -30.11 -8.05
C THR A 2 5.32 -28.80 -8.82
N THR A 3 4.45 -28.67 -9.82
CA THR A 3 4.25 -27.42 -10.55
C THR A 3 3.90 -26.32 -9.56
N LYS A 4 4.71 -25.25 -9.48
CA LYS A 4 4.35 -24.00 -8.78
C LYS A 4 2.98 -23.60 -9.32
N SER A 5 1.96 -23.80 -8.50
CA SER A 5 0.58 -23.42 -8.80
C SER A 5 0.55 -21.94 -9.12
N ASP A 6 -0.17 -21.56 -10.17
CA ASP A 6 -0.48 -20.18 -10.56
C ASP A 6 -0.75 -19.32 -9.32
N SER A 7 0.23 -18.52 -8.90
CA SER A 7 0.04 -17.56 -7.82
C SER A 7 -0.96 -16.53 -8.31
N THR A 8 -2.22 -16.66 -7.88
CA THR A 8 -3.21 -15.59 -7.98
C THR A 8 -2.59 -14.32 -7.40
N CYS A 9 -2.30 -13.34 -8.25
CA CYS A 9 -1.86 -12.02 -7.84
C CYS A 9 -2.99 -11.42 -6.99
N LEU A 10 -2.78 -11.35 -5.67
CA LEU A 10 -3.76 -10.81 -4.75
C LEU A 10 -3.77 -9.30 -4.88
N THR A 11 -4.95 -8.72 -4.88
CA THR A 11 -5.12 -7.27 -4.77
C THR A 11 -4.69 -6.79 -3.38
N TRP A 12 -4.33 -5.51 -3.25
CA TRP A 12 -3.99 -4.93 -1.94
C TRP A 12 -5.11 -5.10 -0.92
N HIS A 13 -6.37 -4.98 -1.33
CA HIS A 13 -7.52 -5.21 -0.45
C HIS A 13 -7.54 -6.64 0.10
N GLU A 14 -7.28 -7.64 -0.74
CA GLU A 14 -7.23 -9.04 -0.33
C GLU A 14 -6.04 -9.33 0.60
N ILE A 15 -4.88 -8.73 0.34
CA ILE A 15 -3.69 -8.86 1.19
C ILE A 15 -3.99 -8.29 2.58
N LEU A 16 -4.52 -7.08 2.66
CA LEU A 16 -4.87 -6.43 3.91
C LEU A 16 -5.90 -7.25 4.70
N ILE A 17 -6.94 -7.76 4.04
CA ILE A 17 -7.95 -8.62 4.68
C ILE A 17 -7.32 -9.92 5.21
N LYS A 18 -6.44 -10.57 4.44
CA LYS A 18 -5.76 -11.81 4.86
C LYS A 18 -4.83 -11.60 6.05
N LYS A 19 -4.20 -10.43 6.15
CA LYS A 19 -3.34 -10.05 7.28
C LYS A 19 -4.13 -9.52 8.50
N GLY A 20 -5.46 -9.49 8.42
CA GLY A 20 -6.35 -9.21 9.56
C GLY A 20 -6.91 -7.79 9.63
N ILE A 21 -6.64 -6.94 8.64
CA ILE A 21 -7.20 -5.59 8.58
C ILE A 21 -8.68 -5.67 8.23
N ASN A 22 -9.47 -4.86 8.94
CA ASN A 22 -10.92 -4.81 8.77
C ASN A 22 -11.29 -4.56 7.28
N PRO A 23 -12.21 -5.34 6.67
CA PRO A 23 -12.53 -5.21 5.25
C PRO A 23 -13.04 -3.83 4.81
N GLU A 24 -13.75 -3.09 5.67
CA GLU A 24 -14.21 -1.73 5.36
C GLU A 24 -13.02 -0.76 5.29
N ILE A 25 -12.06 -0.92 6.19
CA ILE A 25 -10.81 -0.16 6.21
C ILE A 25 -9.96 -0.53 4.98
N SER A 26 -9.80 -1.82 4.69
CA SER A 26 -9.03 -2.30 3.53
C SER A 26 -9.57 -1.73 2.21
N LYS A 27 -10.90 -1.72 2.04
CA LYS A 27 -11.57 -1.16 0.86
C LYS A 27 -11.49 0.36 0.77
N SER A 28 -11.05 1.05 1.82
CA SER A 28 -10.84 2.50 1.77
C SER A 28 -9.59 2.87 0.99
N LEU A 29 -8.62 1.96 0.85
CA LEU A 29 -7.39 2.17 0.11
C LEU A 29 -7.68 2.30 -1.39
N ILE A 30 -7.37 3.45 -1.96
CA ILE A 30 -7.35 3.67 -3.40
C ILE A 30 -6.02 3.16 -3.96
N GLY A 31 -4.93 3.49 -3.28
CA GLY A 31 -3.58 3.06 -3.64
C GLY A 31 -2.53 3.77 -2.80
N PHE A 32 -1.26 3.52 -3.11
CA PHE A 32 -0.14 4.14 -2.41
C PHE A 32 1.09 4.29 -3.31
N THR A 33 2.01 5.12 -2.86
CA THR A 33 3.39 5.16 -3.37
C THR A 33 4.33 5.22 -2.17
N SER A 34 5.50 4.61 -2.30
CA SER A 34 6.55 4.59 -1.26
C SER A 34 7.92 4.90 -1.84
N TRP A 35 8.84 5.33 -0.99
CA TRP A 35 10.26 5.51 -1.30
C TRP A 35 11.08 5.44 -0.01
N ASN A 36 12.37 5.17 -0.15
CA ASN A 36 13.27 5.15 1.00
C ASN A 36 13.43 6.56 1.58
N GLN A 37 13.48 6.70 2.90
CA GLN A 37 13.65 7.99 3.59
C GLN A 37 14.85 8.83 3.11
N LYS A 38 15.89 8.19 2.59
CA LYS A 38 17.12 8.86 2.14
C LYS A 38 17.03 9.36 0.69
N GLU A 39 15.94 9.04 -0.01
CA GLU A 39 15.77 9.33 -1.43
C GLU A 39 14.82 10.49 -1.66
N ILE A 40 15.09 11.24 -2.73
CA ILE A 40 14.13 12.20 -3.27
C ILE A 40 13.28 11.44 -4.29
N PRO A 41 11.95 11.37 -4.12
CA PRO A 41 11.11 10.56 -4.99
C PRO A 41 11.13 11.13 -6.40
N ASN A 42 11.61 10.34 -7.35
CA ASN A 42 11.57 10.68 -8.77
C ASN A 42 10.16 10.41 -9.32
N LYS A 43 9.67 11.29 -10.20
CA LYS A 43 8.35 11.16 -10.86
C LYS A 43 7.16 11.00 -9.91
N LEU A 44 7.24 11.52 -8.68
CA LEU A 44 6.15 11.45 -7.69
C LEU A 44 4.79 11.89 -8.29
N GLY A 45 4.76 13.03 -8.98
CA GLY A 45 3.52 13.52 -9.63
C GLY A 45 2.95 12.56 -10.67
N LYS A 46 3.80 11.82 -11.40
CA LYS A 46 3.36 10.78 -12.32
C LYS A 46 2.75 9.61 -11.56
N HIS A 47 3.42 9.11 -10.51
CA HIS A 47 2.89 7.99 -9.72
C HIS A 47 1.53 8.33 -9.10
N ILE A 48 1.39 9.54 -8.56
CA ILE A 48 0.12 10.03 -8.03
C ILE A 48 -0.96 10.07 -9.12
N THR A 49 -0.61 10.55 -10.32
CA THR A 49 -1.54 10.57 -11.46
C THR A 49 -1.95 9.16 -11.86
N ASP A 50 -1.00 8.22 -11.95
CA ASP A 50 -1.26 6.83 -12.34
C ASP A 50 -2.13 6.10 -11.29
N ILE A 51 -1.98 6.40 -10.00
CA ILE A 51 -2.82 5.85 -8.92
C ILE A 51 -4.24 6.41 -8.98
N LEU A 52 -4.38 7.71 -9.25
CA LEU A 52 -5.66 8.42 -9.13
C LEU A 52 -6.42 8.57 -10.45
N GLN A 53 -5.85 8.17 -11.60
CA GLN A 53 -6.40 8.44 -12.94
C GLN A 53 -7.86 7.98 -13.13
N GLU A 54 -8.23 6.85 -12.52
CA GLU A 54 -9.56 6.25 -12.63
C GLU A 54 -10.43 6.52 -11.39
N ASN A 55 -9.89 7.18 -10.37
CA ASN A 55 -10.61 7.44 -9.14
C ASN A 55 -11.50 8.68 -9.27
N ILE A 56 -12.82 8.46 -9.22
CA ILE A 56 -13.82 9.52 -9.21
C ILE A 56 -14.38 9.65 -7.79
N GLY A 57 -14.01 10.72 -7.08
CA GLY A 57 -14.58 11.02 -5.77
C GLY A 57 -13.63 11.69 -4.80
N LYS A 58 -13.93 11.53 -3.51
CA LYS A 58 -13.11 12.04 -2.42
C LYS A 58 -11.79 11.29 -2.36
N VAL A 59 -10.70 12.03 -2.19
CA VAL A 59 -9.37 11.50 -1.92
C VAL A 59 -8.83 12.17 -0.67
N ILE A 60 -8.37 11.37 0.27
CA ILE A 60 -7.63 11.79 1.45
C ILE A 60 -6.22 11.22 1.29
N ALA A 61 -5.23 12.10 1.25
CA ALA A 61 -3.83 11.70 1.24
C ALA A 61 -3.30 11.67 2.68
N LYS A 62 -2.60 10.61 3.05
CA LYS A 62 -1.93 10.47 4.35
C LYS A 62 -0.49 10.07 4.17
N ASP A 63 0.40 10.88 4.73
CA ASP A 63 1.79 10.51 4.92
C ASP A 63 1.89 9.43 6.00
N VAL A 64 2.72 8.43 5.74
CA VAL A 64 2.99 7.32 6.64
C VAL A 64 4.49 7.06 6.65
N ILE A 65 5.00 6.67 7.81
CA ILE A 65 6.41 6.30 7.98
C ILE A 65 6.42 4.83 8.36
N GLY A 66 7.01 4.00 7.50
CA GLY A 66 7.12 2.57 7.75
C GLY A 66 7.98 2.32 8.97
N THR A 67 7.53 1.43 9.85
CA THR A 67 8.19 1.17 11.13
C THR A 67 9.39 0.24 11.01
N ARG A 68 9.48 -0.53 9.91
CA ARG A 68 10.49 -1.59 9.74
C ARG A 68 11.54 -1.30 8.67
N TYR A 69 11.14 -0.76 7.53
CA TYR A 69 12.00 -0.72 6.33
C TYR A 69 12.59 0.68 6.02
N ASN A 70 12.39 1.66 6.91
CA ASN A 70 12.81 3.06 6.72
C ASN A 70 12.25 3.69 5.44
N ASP A 71 11.03 3.29 5.06
CA ASP A 71 10.31 3.87 3.93
C ASP A 71 9.35 4.96 4.41
N ILE A 72 9.12 5.94 3.55
CA ILE A 72 8.00 6.88 3.66
C ILE A 72 6.99 6.48 2.59
N GLY A 73 5.72 6.50 2.97
CA GLY A 73 4.61 6.26 2.07
C GLY A 73 3.68 7.47 2.00
N LEU A 74 2.95 7.52 0.90
CA LEU A 74 1.75 8.34 0.75
C LEU A 74 0.60 7.41 0.40
N LEU A 75 -0.34 7.24 1.34
CA LEU A 75 -1.58 6.50 1.14
C LEU A 75 -2.66 7.41 0.57
N PHE A 76 -3.44 6.91 -0.38
CA PHE A 76 -4.63 7.55 -0.91
C PHE A 76 -5.87 6.78 -0.51
N LEU A 77 -6.80 7.46 0.15
CA LEU A 77 -7.96 6.84 0.77
C LEU A 77 -9.27 7.53 0.33
N ASN A 78 -10.35 6.77 0.19
CA ASN A 78 -11.68 7.33 -0.10
C ASN A 78 -12.46 7.73 1.18
N ASN A 79 -12.03 7.23 2.34
CA ASN A 79 -12.58 7.51 3.66
C ASN A 79 -11.47 7.86 4.65
N ASP A 80 -11.83 8.59 5.71
CA ASP A 80 -10.83 8.95 6.72
C ASP A 80 -10.41 7.72 7.53
N MET A 81 -9.14 7.70 7.90
CA MET A 81 -8.48 6.60 8.60
C MET A 81 -7.58 7.21 9.66
N SER A 82 -7.57 6.65 10.88
CA SER A 82 -6.64 7.14 11.90
C SER A 82 -5.18 6.98 11.45
N GLN A 83 -4.29 7.82 11.97
CA GLN A 83 -2.87 7.75 11.61
C GLN A 83 -2.24 6.39 11.95
N ASP A 84 -2.63 5.81 13.09
CA ASP A 84 -2.14 4.50 13.54
C ASP A 84 -2.56 3.40 12.56
N MET A 85 -3.83 3.41 12.12
CA MET A 85 -4.34 2.43 11.16
C MET A 85 -3.73 2.63 9.76
N ALA A 86 -3.50 3.88 9.34
CA ALA A 86 -2.80 4.18 8.09
C ALA A 86 -1.37 3.61 8.13
N THR A 87 -0.68 3.75 9.25
CA THR A 87 0.67 3.19 9.45
C THR A 87 0.63 1.66 9.43
N GLU A 88 -0.34 1.04 10.10
CA GLU A 88 -0.53 -0.42 10.10
C GLU A 88 -0.81 -0.98 8.69
N VAL A 89 -1.67 -0.32 7.93
CA VAL A 89 -1.94 -0.65 6.51
C VAL A 89 -0.65 -0.57 5.69
N PHE A 90 0.12 0.51 5.86
CA PHE A 90 1.36 0.70 5.12
C PHE A 90 2.41 -0.37 5.48
N ASP A 91 2.63 -0.63 6.77
CA ASP A 91 3.56 -1.66 7.22
C ASP A 91 3.18 -3.05 6.72
N THR A 92 1.88 -3.37 6.68
CA THR A 92 1.36 -4.64 6.15
C THR A 92 1.67 -4.79 4.66
N ILE A 93 1.49 -3.71 3.89
CA ILE A 93 1.81 -3.68 2.46
C ILE A 93 3.31 -3.88 2.25
N MET A 94 4.14 -3.11 2.96
CA MET A 94 5.59 -3.20 2.83
C MET A 94 6.13 -4.56 3.25
N GLU A 95 5.61 -5.14 4.34
CA GLU A 95 5.95 -6.51 4.76
C GLU A 95 5.63 -7.52 3.65
N TYR A 96 4.45 -7.44 3.05
CA TYR A 96 4.08 -8.33 1.93
C TYR A 96 4.99 -8.16 0.71
N GLU A 97 5.31 -6.91 0.32
CA GLU A 97 6.24 -6.67 -0.79
C GLU A 97 7.61 -7.29 -0.54
N GLN A 98 8.14 -7.14 0.68
CA GLN A 98 9.46 -7.68 1.03
C GLN A 98 9.46 -9.21 1.15
N GLU A 99 8.41 -9.81 1.69
CA GLU A 99 8.32 -11.27 1.91
C GLU A 99 7.99 -12.05 0.62
N GLU A 100 7.12 -11.52 -0.23
CA GLU A 100 6.48 -12.31 -1.30
C GLU A 100 6.84 -11.82 -2.72
N VAL A 101 7.33 -10.58 -2.86
CA VAL A 101 7.67 -10.00 -4.17
C VAL A 101 9.18 -9.91 -4.37
N TYR A 102 9.92 -9.55 -3.32
CA TYR A 102 11.36 -9.30 -3.42
C TYR A 102 12.27 -10.48 -3.07
N ASP A 103 11.74 -11.68 -2.75
CA ASP A 103 12.45 -12.97 -2.62
C ASP A 103 13.92 -12.79 -2.12
N ILE A 104 14.11 -12.46 -0.83
CA ILE A 104 15.44 -12.48 -0.19
C ILE A 104 15.67 -13.84 0.48
#